data_AF-A0A6P4I3D1-F1
#
_entry.id   AF-A0A6P4I3D1-F1
#
_cell.length_a   1.000
_cell.length_b   1.000
_cell.length_c   1.000
_cell.angle_alpha   90.00
_cell.angle_beta   90.00
_cell.angle_gamma   90.00
#
_symmetry.space_group_name_H-M   'P 1'
#
loop_
_entity.id
_entity.type
_entity.pdbx_description
1 polymer ?
#
loop_
_entity_poly.entity_id
_entity_poly.type
_entity_poly.pdbx_seq_one_letter_code
_entity_poly.pdbx_strand_id
1 'polypeptide(L)'
;MFSLKLLLVAAVLVGVARATFIIQPVPQKPVETSTNCKIYLRNLSWALEDCVCRCFQNECLMAERSAEREKAGQTPLVPVSEEVCKKFKQKKCLPGWPVVAYFPIPSPCGCNGKPGSLEIKKFKSLCLLNKYSMECSKPYISVSKC
;
A
#
# COMPACT_ATOMS: atom_id res chain seq x y z
N MET A 1 -52.43 1.59 -46.63
CA MET A 1 -52.82 0.98 -45.34
C MET A 1 -51.69 0.06 -44.87
N PHE A 2 -50.64 0.64 -44.28
CA PHE A 2 -49.54 -0.13 -43.68
C PHE A 2 -49.82 -0.27 -42.19
N SER A 3 -49.96 -1.50 -41.74
CA SER A 3 -50.40 -1.87 -40.40
C SER A 3 -49.41 -1.36 -39.33
N LEU A 4 -49.95 -0.68 -38.32
CA LEU A 4 -49.27 -0.14 -37.12
C LEU A 4 -48.38 -1.17 -36.39
N LYS A 5 -48.55 -2.47 -36.68
CA LYS A 5 -47.71 -3.56 -36.15
C LYS A 5 -46.29 -3.59 -36.72
N LEU A 6 -46.04 -3.01 -37.91
CA LEU A 6 -44.71 -3.05 -38.53
C LEU A 6 -43.75 -1.97 -37.98
N LEU A 7 -44.28 -0.89 -37.41
CA LEU A 7 -43.50 0.19 -36.80
C LEU A 7 -42.94 -0.17 -35.41
N LEU A 8 -43.58 -1.11 -34.70
CA LEU A 8 -43.11 -1.58 -33.39
C LEU A 8 -41.90 -2.52 -33.48
N VAL A 9 -41.66 -3.16 -34.63
CA VAL A 9 -40.52 -4.08 -34.80
C VAL A 9 -39.21 -3.30 -35.05
N ALA A 10 -39.28 -2.12 -35.66
CA ALA A 10 -38.11 -1.29 -35.90
C ALA A 10 -37.56 -0.60 -34.63
N ALA A 11 -38.39 -0.43 -33.59
CA ALA A 11 -37.97 0.17 -32.32
C ALA A 11 -37.16 -0.78 -31.42
N VAL A 12 -37.16 -2.09 -31.69
CA VAL A 12 -36.45 -3.09 -30.86
C VAL A 12 -35.02 -3.36 -31.37
N LEU A 13 -34.65 -2.92 -32.58
CA LEU A 13 -33.31 -3.13 -33.14
C LEU A 13 -32.30 -2.00 -32.82
N VAL A 14 -32.72 -0.92 -32.16
CA VAL A 14 -31.82 0.17 -31.68
C VAL A 14 -31.49 -0.01 -30.19
N GLY A 15 -31.48 -1.27 -29.73
CA GLY A 15 -31.48 -1.60 -28.31
C GLY A 15 -30.20 -2.22 -27.77
N VAL A 16 -29.04 -2.14 -28.44
CA VAL A 16 -27.77 -2.56 -27.82
C VAL A 16 -26.59 -1.76 -28.38
N ALA A 17 -26.57 -0.45 -28.11
CA ALA A 17 -25.28 0.24 -28.08
C ALA A 17 -24.52 -0.36 -26.89
N ARG A 18 -23.64 -1.32 -27.18
CA ARG A 18 -22.66 -1.85 -26.22
C ARG A 18 -21.79 -0.68 -25.78
N ALA A 19 -22.19 -0.01 -24.71
CA ALA A 19 -21.28 0.73 -23.86
C ALA A 19 -20.48 -0.31 -23.06
N THR A 20 -19.68 -1.11 -23.77
CA THR A 20 -18.47 -1.67 -23.17
C THR A 20 -17.57 -0.47 -22.94
N PHE A 21 -17.81 0.23 -21.83
CA PHE A 21 -16.73 0.89 -21.12
C PHE A 21 -15.74 -0.21 -20.84
N ILE A 22 -14.77 -0.37 -21.75
CA ILE A 22 -13.50 -0.97 -21.42
C ILE A 22 -12.96 0.01 -20.39
N ILE A 23 -13.29 -0.25 -19.11
CA ILE A 23 -12.50 0.22 -18.00
C ILE A 23 -11.18 -0.49 -18.22
N GLN A 24 -10.34 0.09 -19.09
CA GLN A 24 -8.92 -0.19 -19.04
C GLN A 24 -8.58 0.01 -17.56
N PRO A 25 -8.01 -0.98 -16.86
CA PRO A 25 -7.52 -0.72 -15.53
C PRO A 25 -6.60 0.47 -15.69
N VAL A 26 -7.03 1.62 -15.14
CA VAL A 26 -6.18 2.81 -15.06
C VAL A 26 -4.87 2.26 -14.52
N PRO A 27 -3.76 2.33 -15.27
CA PRO A 27 -2.49 1.87 -14.76
C PRO A 27 -2.36 2.56 -13.42
N GLN A 28 -2.38 1.78 -12.34
CA GLN A 28 -2.15 2.33 -11.02
C GLN A 28 -0.73 2.86 -11.13
N LYS A 29 -0.62 4.16 -11.43
CA LYS A 29 0.64 4.86 -11.50
C LYS A 29 1.35 4.43 -10.23
N PRO A 30 2.55 3.83 -10.31
CA PRO A 30 3.30 3.51 -9.11
C PRO A 30 3.23 4.77 -8.26
N VAL A 31 2.77 4.64 -7.01
CA VAL A 31 2.79 5.75 -6.06
C VAL A 31 4.16 6.38 -6.26
N GLU A 32 4.18 7.59 -6.82
CA GLU A 32 5.42 8.34 -7.01
C GLU A 32 5.92 8.52 -5.59
N THR A 33 6.81 7.63 -5.17
CA THR A 33 7.48 7.76 -3.89
C THR A 33 8.34 8.98 -4.09
N SER A 34 7.82 10.15 -3.70
CA SER A 34 8.53 11.43 -3.67
C SER A 34 9.71 11.43 -2.68
N THR A 35 10.13 10.25 -2.27
CA THR A 35 11.20 10.01 -1.32
C THR A 35 12.53 10.02 -2.05
N ASN A 36 13.51 10.71 -1.46
CA ASN A 36 14.90 10.59 -1.86
C ASN A 36 15.56 9.32 -1.30
N CYS A 37 14.83 8.50 -0.53
CA CYS A 37 15.35 7.29 0.08
C CYS A 37 15.46 6.14 -0.92
N LYS A 38 16.52 5.35 -0.77
CA LYS A 38 16.73 4.14 -1.58
C LYS A 38 15.78 3.04 -1.10
N ILE A 39 14.59 2.95 -1.70
CA ILE A 39 13.53 2.00 -1.29
C ILE A 39 13.95 0.52 -1.39
N TYR A 40 14.92 0.18 -2.24
CA TYR A 40 15.43 -1.18 -2.36
C TYR A 40 16.61 -1.49 -1.43
N LEU A 41 17.15 -0.48 -0.73
CA LEU A 41 18.22 -0.69 0.24
C LEU A 41 17.61 -1.30 1.50
N ARG A 42 17.97 -2.54 1.77
CA ARG A 42 17.51 -3.29 2.94
C ARG A 42 18.54 -3.17 4.05
N ASN A 43 18.26 -2.29 5.01
CA ASN A 43 19.01 -2.15 6.25
C ASN A 43 17.99 -1.83 7.34
N LEU A 44 17.32 -2.86 7.87
CA LEU A 44 16.10 -2.69 8.65
C LEU A 44 16.33 -1.78 9.86
N SER A 45 15.44 -0.82 10.03
CA SER A 45 15.38 0.03 11.21
C SER A 45 14.05 -0.19 11.94
N TRP A 46 14.06 0.06 13.25
CA TRP A 46 12.95 -0.23 14.14
C TRP A 46 12.64 0.99 14.97
N ALA A 47 11.36 1.28 15.11
CA ALA A 47 10.90 2.38 15.94
C ALA A 47 9.54 2.08 16.57
N LEU A 48 9.23 2.81 17.64
CA LEU A 48 7.88 2.87 18.17
C LEU A 48 7.13 4.01 17.49
N GLU A 49 5.98 3.68 16.90
CA GLU A 49 4.96 4.64 16.44
C GLU A 49 3.76 4.49 17.38
N ASP A 50 3.49 5.49 18.22
CA ASP A 50 2.39 5.47 19.19
C ASP A 50 2.40 4.22 20.09
N CYS A 51 3.59 3.89 20.65
CA CYS A 51 3.85 2.69 21.47
C CYS A 51 3.66 1.34 20.74
N VAL A 52 3.57 1.34 19.41
CA VAL A 52 3.49 0.14 18.59
C VAL A 52 4.77 -0.03 17.79
N CYS A 53 5.34 -1.22 17.82
CA CYS A 53 6.53 -1.54 17.03
C CYS A 53 6.27 -1.45 15.53
N ARG A 54 7.14 -0.72 14.83
CA ARG A 54 7.17 -0.60 13.38
C ARG A 54 8.55 -0.94 12.84
N CYS A 55 8.56 -1.76 11.79
CA CYS A 55 9.74 -2.06 10.99
C CYS A 55 9.77 -1.15 9.78
N PHE A 56 10.94 -0.64 9.43
CA PHE A 56 11.20 0.18 8.27
C PHE A 56 12.31 -0.44 7.43
N GLN A 57 12.24 -0.20 6.12
CA GLN A 57 13.17 -0.79 5.16
C GLN A 57 14.60 -0.26 5.35
N ASN A 58 14.72 1.01 5.74
CA ASN A 58 15.95 1.66 6.15
C ASN A 58 15.69 2.91 7.00
N GLU A 59 16.75 3.41 7.62
CA GLU A 59 16.74 4.60 8.47
C GLU A 59 16.23 5.86 7.75
N CYS A 60 16.55 6.03 6.45
CA CYS A 60 16.05 7.17 5.67
C CYS A 60 14.52 7.19 5.62
N LEU A 61 13.89 6.06 5.31
CA LEU A 61 12.43 5.95 5.28
C LEU A 61 11.78 6.11 6.66
N MET A 62 12.46 5.66 7.72
CA MET A 62 12.03 5.91 9.10
C MET A 62 12.08 7.41 9.42
N ALA A 63 13.17 8.10 9.07
CA ALA A 63 13.33 9.53 9.30
C ALA A 63 12.29 10.36 8.52
N GLU A 64 12.05 10.03 7.25
CA GLU A 64 11.02 10.68 6.44
C GLU A 64 9.63 10.53 7.07
N ARG A 65 9.27 9.31 7.50
CA ARG A 65 8.01 9.07 8.21
C ARG A 65 7.93 9.85 9.53
N SER A 66 9.03 9.95 10.27
CA SER A 66 9.07 10.75 11.51
C SER A 66 8.82 12.23 11.22
N ALA A 67 9.46 12.78 10.18
CA ALA A 67 9.29 14.16 9.75
C ALA A 67 7.87 14.42 9.23
N GLU A 68 7.25 13.48 8.50
CA GLU A 68 5.84 13.57 8.11
C GLU A 68 4.91 13.66 9.31
N ARG A 69 5.17 12.85 10.34
CA ARG A 69 4.40 12.86 11.59
C ARG A 69 4.54 14.19 12.32
N GLU A 70 5.77 14.69 12.47
CA GLU A 70 6.02 16.00 13.08
C GLU A 70 5.28 17.13 12.33
N LYS A 71 5.36 17.13 10.99
CA LYS A 71 4.63 18.09 10.14
C LYS A 71 3.11 17.99 10.32
N ALA A 72 2.60 16.80 10.59
CA ALA A 72 1.19 16.56 10.88
C ALA A 72 0.79 16.83 12.34
N GLY A 73 1.70 17.34 13.18
CA GLY A 73 1.46 17.58 14.61
C GLY A 73 1.37 16.31 15.46
N GLN A 74 1.90 15.20 14.96
CA GLN A 74 1.95 13.91 15.65
C GLN A 74 3.30 13.71 16.33
N THR A 75 3.36 12.85 17.34
CA THR A 75 4.62 12.49 18.01
C THR A 75 5.58 11.84 17.01
N PRO A 76 6.86 12.26 16.94
CA PRO A 76 7.84 11.61 16.10
C PRO A 76 8.04 10.13 16.47
N LEU A 77 8.65 9.39 15.56
CA LEU A 77 9.02 8.01 15.82
C LEU A 77 10.09 7.95 16.90
N VAL A 78 10.03 6.94 17.77
CA VAL A 78 11.09 6.69 18.77
C VAL A 78 11.96 5.54 18.27
N PRO A 79 13.19 5.81 17.78
CA PRO A 79 14.09 4.76 17.31
C PRO A 79 14.47 3.84 18.47
N VAL A 80 14.42 2.53 18.24
CA VAL A 80 14.75 1.51 19.24
C VAL A 80 15.46 0.34 18.59
N SER A 81 16.12 -0.51 19.37
CA SER A 81 16.62 -1.78 18.85
C SER A 81 15.44 -2.71 18.48
N GLU A 82 15.71 -3.68 17.59
CA GLU A 82 14.72 -4.72 17.23
C GLU A 82 14.20 -5.46 18.47
N GLU A 83 15.10 -5.80 19.39
CA GLU A 83 14.79 -6.51 20.63
C GLU A 83 13.84 -5.73 21.53
N VAL A 84 14.05 -4.41 21.65
CA VAL A 84 13.16 -3.53 22.40
C VAL A 84 11.83 -3.39 21.65
N CYS A 85 11.86 -3.13 20.35
CA CYS A 85 10.67 -2.95 19.52
C CYS A 85 9.73 -4.15 19.64
N LYS A 86 10.23 -5.38 19.51
CA LYS A 86 9.42 -6.61 19.56
C LYS A 86 8.64 -6.80 20.87
N LYS A 87 9.05 -6.15 21.98
CA LYS A 87 8.27 -6.13 23.24
C LYS A 87 6.95 -5.38 23.09
N PHE A 88 6.89 -4.41 22.18
CA PHE A 88 5.74 -3.58 21.82
C PHE A 88 4.99 -4.09 20.57
N LYS A 89 5.05 -5.41 20.31
CA LYS A 89 4.34 -6.01 19.18
C LYS A 89 2.82 -5.87 19.33
N GLN A 90 2.16 -5.59 18.22
CA GLN A 90 0.70 -5.53 18.15
C GLN A 90 0.09 -6.93 18.32
N LYS A 91 -0.48 -7.21 19.50
CA LYS A 91 -1.08 -8.54 19.79
C LYS A 91 -2.44 -8.72 19.12
N LYS A 92 -3.32 -7.72 19.27
CA LYS A 92 -4.70 -7.72 18.77
C LYS A 92 -4.91 -6.58 17.79
N CYS A 93 -5.69 -6.84 16.74
CA CYS A 93 -6.11 -5.81 15.80
C CYS A 93 -7.63 -5.69 15.84
N LEU A 94 -8.09 -4.45 16.03
CA LEU A 94 -9.49 -4.12 15.85
C LEU A 94 -9.83 -4.08 14.35
N PRO A 95 -11.11 -4.30 13.99
CA PRO A 95 -11.58 -4.03 12.64
C PRO A 95 -11.25 -2.60 12.23
N GLY A 96 -10.94 -2.41 10.95
CA GLY A 96 -10.61 -1.11 10.40
C GLY A 96 -10.82 -1.09 8.90
N TRP A 97 -10.41 0.00 8.28
CA TRP A 97 -10.53 0.18 6.83
C TRP A 97 -9.48 -0.65 6.09
N PRO A 98 -9.87 -1.39 5.03
CA PRO A 98 -8.92 -2.12 4.21
C PRO A 98 -7.88 -1.19 3.59
N VAL A 99 -6.66 -1.71 3.43
CA VAL A 99 -5.53 -0.97 2.86
C VAL A 99 -4.80 -1.79 1.83
N VAL A 100 -4.20 -1.11 0.86
CA VAL A 100 -3.24 -1.65 -0.09
C VAL A 100 -1.85 -1.18 0.30
N ALA A 101 -0.88 -2.08 0.36
CA ALA A 101 0.50 -1.78 0.70
C ALA A 101 1.46 -2.27 -0.37
N TYR A 102 2.54 -1.51 -0.55
CA TYR A 102 3.60 -1.79 -1.51
C TYR A 102 4.87 -2.20 -0.78
N PHE A 103 5.47 -3.30 -1.19
CA PHE A 103 6.67 -3.86 -0.58
C PHE A 103 7.80 -3.94 -1.61
N PRO A 104 8.99 -3.39 -1.32
CA PRO A 104 10.14 -3.53 -2.20
C PRO A 104 10.69 -4.95 -2.12
N ILE A 105 10.74 -5.63 -3.26
CA ILE A 105 11.46 -6.88 -3.45
C ILE A 105 12.85 -6.53 -4.01
N PRO A 106 13.95 -6.89 -3.32
CA PRO A 106 15.30 -6.68 -3.85
C PRO A 106 15.53 -7.40 -5.18
N SER A 107 16.53 -6.93 -5.94
CA SER A 107 16.93 -7.60 -7.17
C SER A 107 17.29 -9.08 -6.94
N PRO A 108 16.89 -10.01 -7.85
CA PRO A 108 17.21 -11.43 -7.71
C PRO A 108 18.71 -11.72 -7.70
N CYS A 109 19.56 -10.80 -8.17
CA CYS A 109 21.01 -10.94 -8.10
C CYS A 109 21.58 -10.82 -6.66
N GLY A 110 20.76 -10.50 -5.66
CA GLY A 110 21.17 -10.38 -4.26
C GLY A 110 21.91 -9.10 -3.91
N CYS A 111 22.16 -8.21 -4.89
CA CYS A 111 22.83 -6.94 -4.65
C CYS A 111 21.92 -5.98 -3.86
N ASN A 112 22.29 -5.69 -2.61
CA ASN A 112 21.53 -4.78 -1.75
C ASN A 112 21.43 -3.38 -2.38
N GLY A 113 20.25 -2.76 -2.31
CA GLY A 113 20.00 -1.43 -2.86
C GLY A 113 19.84 -1.36 -4.37
N LYS A 114 20.07 -2.45 -5.12
CA LYS A 114 19.76 -2.48 -6.56
C LYS A 114 18.25 -2.51 -6.78
N PRO A 115 17.73 -1.80 -7.80
CA PRO A 115 16.32 -1.87 -8.16
C PRO A 115 15.86 -3.31 -8.38
N GLY A 116 14.75 -3.67 -7.75
CA GLY A 116 14.04 -4.92 -7.98
C GLY A 116 12.61 -4.63 -8.41
N SER A 117 11.64 -5.34 -7.82
CA SER A 117 10.22 -5.18 -8.12
C SER A 117 9.42 -4.71 -6.90
N LEU A 118 8.18 -4.29 -7.12
CA LEU A 118 7.23 -3.97 -6.05
C LEU A 118 6.16 -5.06 -5.97
N GLU A 119 5.98 -5.61 -4.78
CA GLU A 119 4.85 -6.49 -4.46
C GLU A 119 3.70 -5.67 -3.89
N ILE A 120 2.50 -5.91 -4.36
CA ILE A 120 1.28 -5.25 -3.87
C ILE A 120 0.49 -6.26 -3.05
N LYS A 121 0.12 -5.90 -1.82
CA LYS A 121 -0.76 -6.73 -0.97
C LYS A 121 -1.90 -5.92 -0.39
N LYS A 122 -3.04 -6.59 -0.21
CA LYS A 122 -4.22 -6.04 0.47
C LYS A 122 -4.31 -6.59 1.89
N PHE A 123 -4.65 -5.72 2.82
CA PHE A 123 -4.90 -6.08 4.22
C PHE A 123 -6.27 -5.57 4.65
N LYS A 124 -6.92 -6.31 5.56
CA LYS A 124 -8.25 -5.93 6.08
C LYS A 124 -8.20 -4.67 6.95
N SER A 125 -7.03 -4.29 7.47
CA SER A 125 -6.82 -3.04 8.20
C SER A 125 -5.35 -2.63 8.25
N LEU A 126 -5.08 -1.34 8.50
CA LEU A 126 -3.73 -0.82 8.76
C LEU A 126 -3.05 -1.56 9.93
N CYS A 127 -3.80 -1.92 10.96
CA CYS A 127 -3.28 -2.70 12.08
C CYS A 127 -2.74 -4.06 11.63
N LEU A 128 -3.49 -4.79 10.78
CA LEU A 128 -3.06 -6.09 10.27
C LEU A 128 -1.86 -5.98 9.34
N LEU A 129 -1.78 -4.90 8.55
CA LEU A 129 -0.59 -4.57 7.76
C LEU A 129 0.64 -4.37 8.68
N ASN A 130 0.52 -3.51 9.70
CA ASN A 130 1.62 -3.23 10.63
C ASN A 130 2.08 -4.50 11.37
N LYS A 131 1.12 -5.32 11.80
CA LYS A 131 1.40 -6.62 12.42
C LYS A 131 2.18 -7.54 11.49
N TYR A 132 1.70 -7.75 10.27
CA TYR A 132 2.40 -8.57 9.26
C TYR A 132 3.81 -8.03 8.96
N SER A 133 3.93 -6.72 8.76
CA SER A 133 5.21 -6.04 8.47
C SER A 133 6.26 -6.32 9.55
N MET A 134 5.86 -6.17 10.82
CA MET A 134 6.73 -6.39 11.97
C MET A 134 7.02 -7.88 12.21
N GLU A 135 6.01 -8.76 12.16
CA GLU A 135 6.20 -10.21 12.42
C GLU A 135 7.05 -10.89 11.33
N CYS A 136 6.95 -10.44 10.09
CA CYS A 136 7.68 -11.02 8.96
C CYS A 136 8.96 -10.24 8.60
N SER A 137 9.28 -9.15 9.31
CA SER A 137 10.35 -8.22 8.94
C SER A 137 10.27 -7.79 7.46
N LYS A 138 9.04 -7.49 7.02
CA LYS A 138 8.70 -7.09 5.65
C LYS A 138 8.09 -5.68 5.68
N PRO A 139 8.93 -4.63 5.79
CA PRO A 139 8.44 -3.27 5.80
C PRO A 139 7.83 -2.90 4.44
N TYR A 140 6.66 -2.26 4.49
CA TYR A 140 6.06 -1.62 3.33
C TYR A 140 6.62 -0.20 3.19
N ILE A 141 6.65 0.32 1.97
CA ILE A 141 7.16 1.67 1.67
C ILE A 141 6.04 2.68 1.43
N SER A 142 4.84 2.20 1.11
CA SER A 142 3.66 3.06 0.98
C SER A 142 2.39 2.27 1.27
N VAL A 143 1.36 2.98 1.69
CA VAL A 143 0.04 2.43 1.98
C VAL A 143 -1.04 3.39 1.47
N SER A 144 -2.08 2.85 0.86
CA SER A 144 -3.28 3.61 0.47
C SER A 144 -4.53 2.93 1.03
N LYS A 145 -5.59 3.71 1.27
CA LYS A 145 -6.90 3.15 1.56
C LYS A 145 -7.44 2.45 0.30
N CYS A 146 -8.14 1.33 0.50
CA CYS A 146 -8.92 0.68 -0.56
C CYS A 146 -10.21 1.46 -0.85
#